data_AF-A0A3D9C559-F1
#
_entry.id   AF-A0A3D9C559-F1
#
_cell.length_a   1.000
_cell.length_b   1.000
_cell.length_c   1.000
_cell.angle_alpha   90.00
_cell.angle_beta   90.00
_cell.angle_gamma   90.00
#
_symmetry.space_group_name_H-M   'P 1'
#
loop_
_entity.id
_entity.type
_entity.pdbx_description
1 polymer ?
#
loop_
_entity_poly.entity_id
_entity_poly.type
_entity_poly.pdbx_seq_one_letter_code
_entity_poly.pdbx_strand_id
1 'polypeptide(L)'
;MKNHVIQQGDTFSSLAQQFKLKNEGILKTYHNLHCSEEDIMQEPIPGKKILIPEDPQLMAEESGSQYPSNPSSEEEATDEATNEGASSEQSSSEAQSTDKSDKNQEKKEEKKDKGGDSGSNPHDGKYFVIQKGTVQCNQGFKFPKFKVTSHQKHYWNDKEGQADYLAATEDDLQFDPPAQPFGQCKLKPTSGGYLPCAYAAAGKWQKSYEKVKVMGKSCLTEISELMCTTGGKITILKHGQQSEAGKNQVNKADTKEQQVYNPVVNFDQFKAETDEQEAEAW
;
A
#
# COMPACT_ATOMS: atom_id res chain seq x y z
N MET A 1 12.95 -7.74 36.62
CA MET A 1 11.53 -8.15 36.60
C MET A 1 11.09 -8.53 38.01
N LYS A 2 9.87 -8.17 38.41
CA LYS A 2 9.31 -8.57 39.73
C LYS A 2 8.26 -9.66 39.58
N ASN A 3 8.14 -10.51 40.59
CA ASN A 3 7.06 -11.49 40.70
C ASN A 3 5.99 -10.96 41.66
N HIS A 4 4.72 -11.08 41.29
CA HIS A 4 3.59 -10.80 42.17
C HIS A 4 2.61 -11.98 42.17
N VAL A 5 2.03 -12.31 43.32
CA VAL A 5 1.04 -13.39 43.43
C VAL A 5 -0.35 -12.77 43.28
N ILE A 6 -1.08 -13.18 42.24
CA ILE A 6 -2.41 -12.69 41.93
C ILE A 6 -3.37 -13.05 43.07
N GLN A 7 -4.11 -12.07 43.57
CA GLN A 7 -5.13 -12.22 44.60
C GLN A 7 -6.52 -12.39 43.98
N GLN A 8 -7.49 -12.81 44.79
CA GLN A 8 -8.87 -12.95 44.35
C GLN A 8 -9.48 -11.57 44.05
N GLY A 9 -9.88 -11.35 42.80
CA GLY A 9 -10.46 -10.08 42.33
C GLY A 9 -9.48 -9.17 41.57
N ASP A 10 -8.21 -9.57 41.45
CA ASP A 10 -7.24 -8.83 40.65
C ASP A 10 -7.57 -8.90 39.15
N THR A 11 -7.49 -7.75 38.48
CA THR A 11 -7.58 -7.64 37.03
C THR A 11 -6.28 -7.10 36.46
N PHE A 12 -6.02 -7.28 35.15
CA PHE A 12 -4.84 -6.66 34.55
C PHE A 12 -4.87 -5.13 34.68
N SER A 13 -6.06 -4.52 34.66
CA SER A 13 -6.24 -3.09 34.88
C SER A 13 -5.83 -2.66 36.29
N SER A 14 -6.29 -3.38 37.33
CA SER A 14 -5.95 -3.05 38.72
C SER A 14 -4.46 -3.22 38.99
N LEU A 15 -3.88 -4.31 38.50
CA LEU A 15 -2.45 -4.59 38.63
C LEU A 15 -1.60 -3.57 37.84
N ALA A 16 -1.99 -3.23 36.62
CA ALA A 16 -1.27 -2.22 35.84
C ALA A 16 -1.27 -0.85 36.51
N GLN A 17 -2.39 -0.43 37.09
CA GLN A 17 -2.46 0.81 37.89
C GLN A 17 -1.57 0.72 39.14
N GLN A 18 -1.62 -0.40 39.87
CA GLN A 18 -0.81 -0.61 41.07
C GLN A 18 0.69 -0.54 40.77
N PHE A 19 1.12 -1.07 39.62
CA PHE A 19 2.52 -1.03 39.19
C PHE A 19 2.84 0.14 38.27
N LYS A 20 1.94 1.13 38.14
CA LYS A 20 2.13 2.34 37.33
C LYS A 20 2.56 2.04 35.88
N LEU A 21 1.93 1.05 35.24
CA LEU A 21 2.16 0.73 33.83
C LEU A 21 1.31 1.60 32.92
N LYS A 22 1.79 1.89 31.70
CA LYS A 22 1.07 2.73 30.73
C LYS A 22 -0.30 2.17 30.35
N ASN A 23 -0.43 0.85 30.27
CA ASN A 23 -1.70 0.17 30.02
C ASN A 23 -1.67 -1.28 30.53
N GLU A 24 -2.85 -1.89 30.63
CA GLU A 24 -3.04 -3.28 31.04
C GLU A 24 -2.48 -4.31 30.04
N GLY A 25 -2.50 -3.97 28.75
CA GLY A 25 -1.99 -4.82 27.67
C GLY A 25 -0.49 -5.10 27.79
N ILE A 26 0.28 -4.13 28.27
CA ILE A 26 1.72 -4.26 28.53
C ILE A 26 1.97 -5.33 29.59
N LEU A 27 1.20 -5.32 30.69
CA LEU A 27 1.39 -6.29 31.76
C LEU A 27 1.12 -7.73 31.26
N LYS A 28 0.00 -7.91 30.56
CA LYS A 28 -0.37 -9.19 29.96
C LYS A 28 0.68 -9.68 28.96
N THR A 29 1.07 -8.81 28.02
CA THR A 29 2.04 -9.15 26.97
C THR A 29 3.40 -9.47 27.57
N TYR A 30 3.90 -8.63 28.48
CA TYR A 30 5.18 -8.85 29.15
C TYR A 30 5.20 -10.16 29.92
N HIS A 31 4.14 -10.45 30.69
CA HIS A 31 4.06 -11.72 31.39
C HIS A 31 4.12 -12.91 30.43
N ASN A 32 3.26 -12.93 29.40
CA ASN A 32 3.18 -14.04 28.45
C ASN A 32 4.48 -14.23 27.64
N LEU A 33 5.23 -13.17 27.37
CA LEU A 33 6.54 -13.24 26.71
C LEU A 33 7.64 -13.81 27.62
N HIS A 34 7.53 -13.66 28.94
CA HIS A 34 8.59 -14.02 29.89
C HIS A 34 8.24 -15.19 30.83
N CYS A 35 7.02 -15.74 30.78
CA CYS A 35 6.61 -16.89 31.59
C CYS A 35 6.80 -18.23 30.85
N SER A 36 6.49 -19.35 31.51
CA SER A 36 6.46 -20.67 30.88
C SER A 36 5.17 -20.83 30.06
N GLU A 37 5.12 -21.76 29.10
CA GLU A 37 3.91 -22.01 28.29
C GLU A 37 2.67 -22.36 29.13
N GLU A 38 2.88 -23.06 30.24
CA GLU A 38 1.82 -23.46 31.19
C GLU A 38 1.25 -22.30 32.02
N ASP A 39 1.99 -21.18 32.07
CA ASP A 39 1.63 -19.99 32.83
C ASP A 39 1.12 -18.86 31.93
N ILE A 40 1.03 -19.06 30.61
CA ILE A 40 0.40 -18.11 29.69
C ILE A 40 -1.07 -17.95 30.08
N MET A 41 -1.49 -16.72 30.32
CA MET A 41 -2.85 -16.44 30.79
C MET A 41 -3.51 -15.32 29.98
N GLN A 42 -4.80 -15.53 29.68
CA GLN A 42 -5.65 -14.52 29.03
C GLN A 42 -6.28 -13.56 30.04
N GLU A 43 -6.47 -14.02 31.28
CA GLU A 43 -6.99 -13.28 32.43
C GLU A 43 -6.19 -13.66 33.69
N PRO A 44 -6.06 -12.78 34.70
CA PRO A 44 -5.32 -13.09 35.92
C PRO A 44 -6.00 -14.22 36.71
N ILE A 45 -5.23 -15.25 37.05
CA ILE A 45 -5.71 -16.41 37.83
C ILE A 45 -5.25 -16.27 39.28
N PRO A 46 -6.16 -16.18 40.27
CA PRO A 46 -5.78 -16.10 41.68
C PRO A 46 -4.86 -17.24 42.11
N GLY A 47 -3.79 -16.92 42.85
CA GLY A 47 -2.76 -17.86 43.30
C GLY A 47 -1.61 -18.09 42.32
N LYS A 48 -1.73 -17.69 41.05
CA LYS A 48 -0.63 -17.73 40.07
C LYS A 48 0.29 -16.51 40.21
N LYS A 49 1.53 -16.65 39.73
CA LYS A 49 2.52 -15.56 39.73
C LYS A 49 2.47 -14.80 38.41
N ILE A 50 2.41 -13.47 38.48
CA ILE A 50 2.55 -12.58 37.34
C ILE A 50 3.91 -11.89 37.34
N LEU A 51 4.46 -11.71 36.14
CA LEU A 51 5.75 -11.05 35.92
C LEU A 51 5.49 -9.58 35.60
N ILE A 52 6.12 -8.69 36.35
CA ILE A 52 5.94 -7.25 36.23
C ILE A 52 7.22 -6.66 35.61
N PRO A 53 7.08 -5.89 34.52
CA PRO A 53 8.21 -5.18 33.93
C PRO A 53 8.73 -4.11 34.88
N GLU A 54 10.05 -3.91 34.89
CA GLU A 54 10.71 -2.82 35.61
C GLU A 54 11.26 -1.76 34.65
N ASP A 55 11.06 -1.94 33.35
CA ASP A 55 11.55 -1.01 32.32
C ASP A 55 10.82 0.33 32.42
N PRO A 56 11.52 1.44 32.71
CA PRO A 56 10.92 2.77 32.80
C PRO A 56 10.12 3.16 31.55
N GLN A 57 10.47 2.64 30.36
CA GLN A 57 9.74 2.93 29.11
C GLN A 57 8.33 2.34 29.09
N LEU A 58 8.06 1.31 29.90
CA LEU A 58 6.76 0.66 30.03
C LEU A 58 5.92 1.23 31.18
N MET A 59 6.56 2.00 32.05
CA MET A 59 5.92 2.69 33.18
C MET A 59 5.31 4.02 32.71
N ALA A 60 4.22 4.43 33.34
CA ALA A 60 3.63 5.74 33.15
C ALA A 60 4.53 6.81 33.79
N GLU A 61 4.83 7.88 33.06
CA GLU A 61 5.56 9.02 33.62
C GLU A 61 4.68 9.75 34.65
N GLU A 62 5.27 10.17 35.77
CA GLU A 62 4.63 11.08 36.71
C GLU A 62 4.62 12.50 36.13
N SER A 63 3.84 12.73 35.08
CA SER A 63 3.47 14.06 34.62
C SER A 63 2.00 14.30 34.97
N GLY A 64 1.77 15.24 35.89
CA GLY A 64 0.44 15.66 36.28
C GLY A 64 -0.45 16.01 35.09
N SER A 65 -1.70 15.56 35.17
CA SER A 65 -2.90 16.17 34.58
C SER A 65 -2.73 16.85 33.22
N GLN A 66 -3.14 16.15 32.15
CA GLN A 66 -4.21 16.60 31.24
C GLN A 66 -4.48 15.51 30.19
N TYR A 67 -5.63 14.86 30.32
CA TYR A 67 -6.27 14.17 29.19
C TYR A 67 -6.60 15.22 28.12
N PRO A 68 -6.27 15.02 26.83
CA PRO A 68 -7.05 15.61 25.77
C PRO A 68 -8.25 14.68 25.55
N SER A 69 -9.38 15.08 26.11
CA SER A 69 -10.69 14.60 25.70
C SER A 69 -10.89 14.85 24.20
N ASN A 70 -11.05 13.76 23.46
CA ASN A 70 -11.66 13.75 22.14
C ASN A 70 -13.12 14.22 22.27
N PRO A 71 -13.65 15.09 21.38
CA PRO A 71 -15.07 15.12 21.12
C PRO A 71 -15.38 14.71 19.68
N SER A 72 -16.30 13.74 19.63
CA SER A 72 -17.11 13.35 18.50
C SER A 72 -17.96 14.53 18.00
N SER A 73 -18.06 14.63 16.67
CA SER A 73 -19.23 14.95 15.82
C SER A 73 -20.42 15.79 16.32
N GLU A 74 -21.01 16.53 15.36
CA GLU A 74 -22.35 17.19 15.33
C GLU A 74 -22.31 18.66 15.85
N GLU A 75 -22.82 19.73 15.20
CA GLU A 75 -23.77 19.93 14.09
C GLU A 75 -23.51 21.26 13.31
N GLU A 76 -23.95 21.22 12.05
CA GLU A 76 -24.71 22.19 11.22
C GLU A 76 -24.74 23.73 11.43
N ALA A 77 -24.66 24.38 10.24
CA ALA A 77 -25.51 25.46 9.70
C ALA A 77 -25.62 26.85 10.36
N THR A 78 -25.35 27.87 9.55
CA THR A 78 -26.13 29.10 9.21
C THR A 78 -25.15 30.23 8.85
N ASP A 79 -25.02 30.61 7.58
CA ASP A 79 -25.83 31.55 6.76
C ASP A 79 -25.35 33.02 6.85
N GLU A 80 -25.03 33.55 5.65
CA GLU A 80 -25.20 34.92 5.12
C GLU A 80 -24.68 36.15 5.92
N ALA A 81 -24.20 37.25 5.35
CA ALA A 81 -24.19 37.78 3.99
C ALA A 81 -23.25 39.01 3.90
N THR A 82 -22.87 39.34 2.65
CA THR A 82 -22.62 40.68 2.08
C THR A 82 -21.50 41.56 2.64
N ASN A 83 -20.53 41.93 1.78
CA ASN A 83 -20.53 43.29 1.20
C ASN A 83 -19.71 43.35 -0.10
N GLU A 84 -20.19 44.20 -0.99
CA GLU A 84 -19.84 44.40 -2.39
C GLU A 84 -18.58 45.25 -2.59
N GLY A 85 -18.01 45.16 -3.81
CA GLY A 85 -16.96 46.05 -4.31
C GLY A 85 -16.63 45.73 -5.77
N ALA A 86 -17.29 46.42 -6.68
CA ALA A 86 -17.34 46.19 -8.12
C ALA A 86 -16.16 46.79 -8.94
N SER A 87 -16.23 46.51 -10.26
CA SER A 87 -15.53 47.08 -11.44
C SER A 87 -14.24 46.38 -11.90
N SER A 88 -14.24 45.56 -12.96
CA SER A 88 -14.34 45.87 -14.42
C SER A 88 -12.99 46.41 -14.97
N GLU A 89 -12.42 46.05 -16.13
CA GLU A 89 -12.89 45.57 -17.44
C GLU A 89 -11.76 44.83 -18.21
N GLN A 90 -12.16 43.98 -19.18
CA GLN A 90 -11.67 43.82 -20.59
C GLN A 90 -10.15 43.75 -20.91
N SER A 91 -9.64 43.02 -21.92
CA SER A 91 -10.17 42.31 -23.09
C SER A 91 -9.02 41.59 -23.83
N SER A 92 -9.38 40.67 -24.74
CA SER A 92 -8.72 40.29 -26.03
C SER A 92 -7.44 39.44 -25.97
N SER A 93 -7.46 38.15 -26.36
CA SER A 93 -7.39 37.56 -27.74
C SER A 93 -5.92 37.45 -28.22
N GLU A 94 -5.38 36.47 -28.95
CA GLU A 94 -5.74 35.41 -29.91
C GLU A 94 -4.61 34.34 -29.83
N ALA A 95 -4.82 33.01 -29.86
CA ALA A 95 -5.07 32.11 -31.00
C ALA A 95 -3.89 31.83 -31.97
N GLN A 96 -3.63 30.52 -32.17
CA GLN A 96 -3.08 29.83 -33.36
C GLN A 96 -1.57 29.98 -33.64
N SER A 97 -0.80 29.00 -34.16
CA SER A 97 -1.07 27.79 -34.97
C SER A 97 0.26 26.97 -35.01
N THR A 98 0.28 25.62 -34.91
CA THR A 98 0.38 24.61 -36.03
C THR A 98 1.52 24.90 -37.03
N ASP A 99 2.34 23.98 -37.57
CA ASP A 99 2.29 22.52 -37.72
C ASP A 99 3.59 22.06 -38.47
N LYS A 100 3.78 20.74 -38.51
CA LYS A 100 4.40 19.94 -39.61
C LYS A 100 5.93 19.75 -39.76
N SER A 101 6.31 18.50 -39.44
CA SER A 101 6.69 17.44 -40.41
C SER A 101 8.15 17.18 -40.79
N ASP A 102 8.59 15.99 -40.32
CA ASP A 102 9.11 14.86 -41.10
C ASP A 102 10.40 14.97 -41.92
N LYS A 103 11.43 14.21 -41.49
CA LYS A 103 12.09 13.17 -42.31
C LYS A 103 13.04 12.27 -41.50
N ASN A 104 12.59 11.04 -41.28
CA ASN A 104 13.24 9.75 -41.58
C ASN A 104 14.77 9.73 -41.84
N GLN A 105 15.56 8.98 -41.04
CA GLN A 105 16.38 7.85 -41.53
C GLN A 105 17.18 7.11 -40.45
N GLU A 106 17.32 5.82 -40.72
CA GLU A 106 17.88 4.71 -39.97
C GLU A 106 19.41 4.74 -39.66
N LYS A 107 19.71 4.16 -38.49
CA LYS A 107 20.80 3.20 -38.18
C LYS A 107 22.23 3.72 -38.00
N LYS A 108 22.68 3.70 -36.73
CA LYS A 108 24.02 3.17 -36.39
C LYS A 108 24.08 2.69 -34.94
N GLU A 109 24.33 1.39 -34.78
CA GLU A 109 24.79 0.79 -33.54
C GLU A 109 26.15 1.40 -33.17
N GLU A 110 26.25 2.04 -32.01
CA GLU A 110 27.52 2.30 -31.35
C GLU A 110 27.47 1.75 -29.93
N LYS A 111 28.19 0.64 -29.76
CA LYS A 111 28.62 0.09 -28.48
C LYS A 111 29.52 1.15 -27.81
N LYS A 112 29.05 1.77 -26.74
CA LYS A 112 29.88 2.63 -25.89
C LYS A 112 29.91 2.06 -24.48
N ASP A 113 30.86 1.16 -24.26
CA ASP A 113 31.42 0.89 -22.94
C ASP A 113 32.17 2.15 -22.47
N LYS A 114 31.66 2.75 -21.39
CA LYS A 114 32.28 3.69 -20.44
C LYS A 114 31.11 4.18 -19.59
N GLY A 115 30.99 3.80 -18.33
CA GLY A 115 31.94 4.04 -17.25
C GLY A 115 31.10 4.60 -16.11
N GLY A 116 31.30 4.10 -14.90
CA GLY A 116 30.40 4.30 -13.76
C GLY A 116 29.97 5.75 -13.56
N ASP A 117 28.66 5.95 -13.71
CA ASP A 117 27.92 7.00 -13.03
C ASP A 117 26.95 6.25 -12.12
N SER A 118 27.14 6.36 -10.81
CA SER A 118 26.13 5.91 -9.84
C SER A 118 24.96 6.91 -9.83
N GLY A 119 24.38 7.14 -11.02
CA GLY A 119 23.10 7.80 -11.16
C GLY A 119 22.03 6.79 -10.77
N SER A 120 21.41 7.01 -9.62
CA SER A 120 20.24 6.24 -9.20
C SER A 120 19.23 6.19 -10.34
N ASN A 121 18.97 4.99 -10.86
CA ASN A 121 17.94 4.78 -11.87
C ASN A 121 16.58 5.27 -11.31
N PRO A 122 15.75 6.04 -12.04
CA PRO A 122 14.45 6.51 -11.55
C PRO A 122 13.50 5.39 -11.09
N HIS A 123 13.75 4.16 -11.55
CA HIS A 123 13.01 2.97 -11.17
C HIS A 123 13.58 2.24 -9.93
N ASP A 124 14.67 2.73 -9.34
CA ASP A 124 15.24 2.12 -8.15
C ASP A 124 14.29 2.26 -6.95
N GLY A 125 14.09 1.16 -6.22
CA GLY A 125 13.09 1.07 -5.16
C GLY A 125 11.63 1.15 -5.61
N LYS A 126 11.33 1.02 -6.92
CA LYS A 126 9.96 0.98 -7.45
C LYS A 126 9.52 -0.43 -7.78
N TYR A 127 8.27 -0.75 -7.47
CA TYR A 127 7.71 -2.05 -7.77
C TYR A 127 7.24 -2.17 -9.22
N PHE A 128 7.33 -3.38 -9.78
CA PHE A 128 6.67 -3.73 -11.04
C PHE A 128 5.16 -3.81 -10.86
N VAL A 129 4.42 -3.55 -11.93
CA VAL A 129 2.96 -3.61 -11.88
C VAL A 129 2.47 -4.97 -12.37
N ILE A 130 1.49 -5.56 -11.68
CA ILE A 130 0.78 -6.77 -12.10
C ILE A 130 -0.69 -6.47 -12.43
N GLN A 131 -1.39 -7.44 -13.03
CA GLN A 131 -2.80 -7.28 -13.41
C GLN A 131 -3.73 -6.85 -12.26
N LYS A 132 -3.48 -7.33 -11.03
CA LYS A 132 -4.19 -6.88 -9.81
C LYS A 132 -3.99 -5.39 -9.48
N GLY A 133 -3.00 -4.73 -10.07
CA GLY A 133 -2.72 -3.32 -9.87
C GLY A 133 -3.90 -2.43 -10.29
N THR A 134 -4.03 -1.29 -9.62
CA THR A 134 -5.07 -0.30 -9.91
C THR A 134 -4.45 0.97 -10.47
N VAL A 135 -5.18 1.64 -11.35
CA VAL A 135 -4.78 2.91 -11.97
C VAL A 135 -5.71 4.04 -11.57
N GLN A 136 -5.22 5.25 -11.71
CA GLN A 136 -5.96 6.47 -11.46
C GLN A 136 -5.81 7.43 -12.64
N CYS A 137 -6.92 7.98 -13.12
CA CYS A 137 -6.92 9.12 -14.03
C CYS A 137 -7.10 10.40 -13.22
N ASN A 138 -6.30 11.44 -13.49
CA ASN A 138 -6.44 12.75 -12.82
C ASN A 138 -7.80 13.43 -13.07
N GLN A 139 -8.52 13.02 -14.11
CA GLN A 139 -9.84 13.56 -14.49
C GLN A 139 -10.99 12.59 -14.20
N GLY A 140 -10.69 11.42 -13.61
CA GLY A 140 -11.65 10.38 -13.28
C GLY A 140 -12.03 10.33 -11.80
N PHE A 141 -13.00 9.48 -11.46
CA PHE A 141 -13.48 9.28 -10.09
C PHE A 141 -13.47 7.81 -9.64
N LYS A 142 -13.10 6.88 -10.53
CA LYS A 142 -12.95 5.46 -10.22
C LYS A 142 -11.53 4.97 -10.47
N PHE A 143 -11.17 3.88 -9.80
CA PHE A 143 -9.85 3.26 -9.84
C PHE A 143 -9.95 1.84 -10.41
N PRO A 144 -9.95 1.67 -11.74
CA PRO A 144 -10.08 0.36 -12.35
C PRO A 144 -8.79 -0.46 -12.20
N LYS A 145 -8.91 -1.77 -12.39
CA LYS A 145 -7.77 -2.70 -12.40
C LYS A 145 -7.12 -2.76 -13.79
N PHE A 146 -5.86 -3.16 -13.85
CA PHE A 146 -5.20 -3.49 -15.10
C PHE A 146 -5.82 -4.71 -15.76
N LYS A 147 -5.77 -4.74 -17.10
CA LYS A 147 -6.00 -5.96 -17.87
C LYS A 147 -4.80 -6.21 -18.77
N VAL A 148 -4.03 -7.26 -18.46
CA VAL A 148 -2.88 -7.66 -19.27
C VAL A 148 -3.39 -8.41 -20.49
N THR A 149 -3.06 -7.90 -21.68
CA THR A 149 -3.39 -8.47 -22.99
C THR A 149 -2.16 -8.78 -23.82
N SER A 150 -0.99 -8.28 -23.40
CA SER A 150 0.29 -8.42 -24.08
C SER A 150 0.83 -9.85 -24.09
N HIS A 151 0.56 -10.64 -23.04
CA HIS A 151 1.00 -12.01 -22.88
C HIS A 151 0.18 -12.79 -21.84
N GLN A 152 0.42 -14.10 -21.75
CA GLN A 152 -0.16 -15.01 -20.74
C GLN A 152 0.90 -15.92 -20.11
N LYS A 153 2.17 -15.50 -20.06
CA LYS A 153 3.29 -16.39 -19.70
C LYS A 153 4.14 -15.93 -18.53
N HIS A 154 4.24 -14.62 -18.26
CA HIS A 154 5.11 -14.11 -17.22
C HIS A 154 4.30 -13.58 -16.03
N TYR A 155 4.56 -14.16 -14.86
CA TYR A 155 3.85 -13.89 -13.62
C TYR A 155 4.87 -13.41 -12.59
N TRP A 156 4.54 -12.36 -11.84
CA TRP A 156 5.38 -11.87 -10.75
C TRP A 156 4.85 -12.39 -9.42
N ASN A 157 5.74 -12.90 -8.58
CA ASN A 157 5.45 -13.39 -7.22
C ASN A 157 4.30 -14.42 -7.17
N ASP A 158 4.19 -15.26 -8.20
CA ASP A 158 3.19 -16.31 -8.23
C ASP A 158 3.75 -17.57 -8.90
N LYS A 159 3.61 -18.69 -8.21
CA LYS A 159 4.06 -20.01 -8.67
C LYS A 159 2.97 -20.74 -9.44
N GLU A 160 1.70 -20.42 -9.20
CA GLU A 160 0.56 -21.13 -9.77
C GLU A 160 0.18 -20.66 -11.17
N GLY A 161 0.70 -19.49 -11.60
CA GLY A 161 0.42 -18.93 -12.93
C GLY A 161 -0.99 -18.34 -13.04
N GLN A 162 -1.53 -17.81 -11.95
CA GLN A 162 -2.82 -17.15 -11.87
C GLN A 162 -2.79 -15.84 -12.68
N ALA A 163 -3.80 -15.64 -13.54
CA ALA A 163 -3.88 -14.49 -14.45
C ALA A 163 -3.77 -13.12 -13.76
N ASP A 164 -4.12 -13.06 -12.49
CA ASP A 164 -4.05 -11.87 -11.64
C ASP A 164 -2.62 -11.37 -11.35
N TYR A 165 -1.62 -12.25 -11.51
CA TYR A 165 -0.21 -11.95 -11.27
C TYR A 165 0.59 -11.70 -12.56
N LEU A 166 -0.10 -11.64 -13.70
CA LEU A 166 0.53 -11.32 -14.98
C LEU A 166 1.23 -9.96 -14.92
N ALA A 167 2.46 -9.94 -15.42
CA ALA A 167 3.24 -8.72 -15.57
C ALA A 167 2.56 -7.72 -16.52
N ALA A 168 2.45 -6.47 -16.09
CA ALA A 168 1.98 -5.40 -16.98
C ALA A 168 3.13 -4.83 -17.80
N THR A 169 2.88 -4.59 -19.09
CA THR A 169 3.83 -4.08 -20.08
C THR A 169 3.32 -2.81 -20.74
N GLU A 170 4.19 -2.17 -21.51
CA GLU A 170 3.87 -0.93 -22.23
C GLU A 170 2.72 -1.01 -23.25
N ASP A 171 2.35 -2.23 -23.66
CA ASP A 171 1.24 -2.48 -24.60
C ASP A 171 -0.10 -2.77 -23.90
N ASP A 172 -0.12 -2.87 -22.57
CA ASP A 172 -1.32 -3.23 -21.82
C ASP A 172 -2.19 -1.99 -21.57
N LEU A 173 -3.03 -1.69 -22.55
CA LEU A 173 -3.85 -0.46 -22.60
C LEU A 173 -5.30 -0.66 -22.13
N GLN A 174 -5.67 -1.88 -21.72
CA GLN A 174 -7.02 -2.22 -21.30
C GLN A 174 -7.15 -2.24 -19.77
N PHE A 175 -8.35 -1.94 -19.30
CA PHE A 175 -8.70 -1.90 -17.89
C PHE A 175 -9.96 -2.73 -17.62
N ASP A 176 -10.12 -3.14 -16.37
CA ASP A 176 -11.29 -3.85 -15.86
C ASP A 176 -11.98 -3.02 -14.77
N PRO A 177 -13.26 -2.63 -14.95
CA PRO A 177 -14.14 -2.90 -16.09
C PRO A 177 -13.76 -2.13 -17.37
N PRO A 178 -14.03 -2.69 -18.58
CA PRO A 178 -13.70 -2.03 -19.84
C PRO A 178 -14.64 -0.86 -20.18
N ALA A 179 -15.90 -0.93 -19.73
CA ALA A 179 -16.87 0.14 -19.91
C ALA A 179 -16.68 1.19 -18.82
N GLN A 180 -16.44 2.44 -19.24
CA GLN A 180 -16.30 3.59 -18.33
C GLN A 180 -15.31 3.34 -17.18
N PRO A 181 -14.05 2.97 -17.49
CA PRO A 181 -13.08 2.48 -16.50
C PRO A 181 -12.87 3.46 -15.34
N PHE A 182 -12.92 4.77 -15.63
CA PHE A 182 -12.74 5.83 -14.64
C PHE A 182 -14.03 6.49 -14.14
N GLY A 183 -15.21 5.92 -14.44
CA GLY A 183 -16.51 6.47 -14.07
C GLY A 183 -16.87 7.70 -14.91
N GLN A 184 -17.04 8.86 -14.27
CA GLN A 184 -17.27 10.15 -14.93
C GLN A 184 -15.95 10.84 -15.31
N CYS A 185 -15.96 11.73 -16.31
CA CYS A 185 -14.77 12.44 -16.77
C CYS A 185 -14.93 13.96 -16.68
N LYS A 186 -14.06 14.61 -15.88
CA LYS A 186 -14.07 16.08 -15.69
C LYS A 186 -13.86 16.88 -16.98
N LEU A 187 -13.18 16.29 -17.97
CA LEU A 187 -12.95 16.91 -19.28
C LEU A 187 -14.15 16.80 -20.23
N LYS A 188 -15.27 16.22 -19.79
CA LYS A 188 -16.52 16.14 -20.56
C LYS A 188 -17.68 16.73 -19.75
N PRO A 189 -17.73 18.07 -19.59
CA PRO A 189 -18.78 18.73 -18.82
C PRO A 189 -20.14 18.66 -19.52
N THR A 190 -21.21 18.65 -18.73
CA THR A 190 -22.61 18.79 -19.16
C THR A 190 -23.33 19.78 -18.27
N SER A 191 -24.54 20.19 -18.66
CA SER A 191 -25.38 21.11 -17.87
C SER A 191 -25.74 20.60 -16.46
N GLY A 192 -25.53 19.32 -16.16
CA GLY A 192 -25.85 18.71 -14.86
C GLY A 192 -24.71 17.87 -14.26
N GLY A 193 -23.47 18.03 -14.72
CA GLY A 193 -22.32 17.29 -14.21
C GLY A 193 -21.33 16.91 -15.30
N TYR A 194 -20.94 15.64 -15.33
CA TYR A 194 -19.93 15.12 -16.25
C TYR A 194 -20.42 13.89 -17.00
N LEU A 195 -20.08 13.79 -18.29
CA LEU A 195 -20.35 12.58 -19.06
C LEU A 195 -19.47 11.43 -18.55
N PRO A 196 -19.92 10.18 -18.78
CA PRO A 196 -19.09 9.03 -18.51
C PRO A 196 -17.78 9.04 -19.31
N CYS A 197 -16.76 8.44 -18.72
CA CYS A 197 -15.44 8.33 -19.32
C CYS A 197 -15.50 7.43 -20.56
N ALA A 198 -15.27 8.02 -21.74
CA ALA A 198 -14.99 7.29 -22.97
C ALA A 198 -13.46 7.23 -23.13
N TYR A 199 -12.83 6.37 -22.33
CA TYR A 199 -11.39 6.18 -22.34
C TYR A 199 -10.93 5.61 -23.70
N ALA A 200 -9.87 6.19 -24.23
CA ALA A 200 -9.07 5.61 -25.29
C ALA A 200 -7.61 6.02 -25.05
N ALA A 201 -6.68 5.08 -25.19
CA ALA A 201 -5.26 5.33 -24.99
C ALA A 201 -4.68 6.23 -26.09
N ALA A 202 -3.87 7.21 -25.71
CA ALA A 202 -3.08 8.04 -26.59
C ALA A 202 -1.65 7.48 -26.67
N GLY A 203 -1.47 6.41 -27.44
CA GLY A 203 -0.20 5.72 -27.59
C GLY A 203 0.03 4.64 -26.52
N LYS A 204 1.30 4.36 -26.24
CA LYS A 204 1.75 3.36 -25.26
C LYS A 204 2.03 4.00 -23.90
N TRP A 205 2.19 3.17 -22.88
CA TRP A 205 2.71 3.64 -21.59
C TRP A 205 4.10 4.26 -21.74
N GLN A 206 4.30 5.34 -20.99
CA GLN A 206 5.54 6.08 -20.90
C GLN A 206 6.20 5.79 -19.55
N LYS A 207 7.51 6.06 -19.45
CA LYS A 207 8.31 5.76 -18.24
C LYS A 207 8.19 4.28 -17.86
N SER A 208 8.25 3.39 -18.85
CA SER A 208 8.40 1.96 -18.65
C SER A 208 9.86 1.63 -18.34
N TYR A 209 10.12 0.50 -17.70
CA TYR A 209 11.47 0.10 -17.35
C TYR A 209 12.08 -0.77 -18.45
N GLU A 210 12.86 -0.15 -19.33
CA GLU A 210 13.40 -0.78 -20.54
C GLU A 210 14.39 -1.94 -20.28
N LYS A 211 14.99 -2.00 -19.08
CA LYS A 211 15.95 -3.05 -18.72
C LYS A 211 15.29 -4.40 -18.47
N VAL A 212 14.01 -4.41 -18.07
CA VAL A 212 13.25 -5.65 -17.83
C VAL A 212 12.16 -5.75 -18.89
N LYS A 213 12.27 -6.78 -19.73
CA LYS A 213 11.36 -6.99 -20.86
C LYS A 213 10.68 -8.33 -20.76
N VAL A 214 9.37 -8.33 -20.95
CA VAL A 214 8.58 -9.56 -21.12
C VAL A 214 8.20 -9.66 -22.58
N MET A 215 8.60 -10.76 -23.23
CA MET A 215 8.34 -10.98 -24.67
C MET A 215 8.80 -9.79 -25.56
N GLY A 216 9.90 -9.14 -25.17
CA GLY A 216 10.47 -7.98 -25.88
C GLY A 216 9.82 -6.63 -25.55
N LYS A 217 8.81 -6.59 -24.67
CA LYS A 217 8.08 -5.38 -24.27
C LYS A 217 8.52 -4.91 -22.89
N SER A 218 8.70 -3.60 -22.73
CA SER A 218 9.16 -3.03 -21.45
C SER A 218 8.10 -3.16 -20.35
N CYS A 219 8.51 -3.54 -19.14
CA CYS A 219 7.61 -3.68 -18.00
C CYS A 219 7.22 -2.33 -17.39
N LEU A 220 6.01 -2.25 -16.86
CA LEU A 220 5.54 -1.08 -16.12
C LEU A 220 6.04 -1.10 -14.67
N THR A 221 6.29 0.09 -14.13
CA THR A 221 6.57 0.31 -12.71
C THR A 221 5.65 1.39 -12.17
N GLU A 222 5.72 1.67 -10.86
CA GLU A 222 4.88 2.68 -10.20
C GLU A 222 4.95 4.10 -10.79
N ILE A 223 6.03 4.42 -11.50
CA ILE A 223 6.22 5.72 -12.16
C ILE A 223 5.74 5.77 -13.60
N SER A 224 5.23 4.66 -14.13
CA SER A 224 4.72 4.59 -15.50
C SER A 224 3.44 5.41 -15.64
N GLU A 225 3.32 6.11 -16.76
CA GLU A 225 2.21 7.02 -17.05
C GLU A 225 1.61 6.71 -18.42
N LEU A 226 0.29 6.87 -18.57
CA LEU A 226 -0.41 6.75 -19.84
C LEU A 226 -1.28 7.98 -20.09
N MET A 227 -1.30 8.45 -21.32
CA MET A 227 -2.19 9.55 -21.72
C MET A 227 -3.47 9.00 -22.34
N CYS A 228 -4.60 9.63 -22.04
CA CYS A 228 -5.88 9.39 -22.68
C CYS A 228 -6.06 10.38 -23.85
N THR A 229 -6.70 9.97 -24.95
CA THR A 229 -6.98 10.85 -26.10
C THR A 229 -7.86 12.04 -25.74
N THR A 230 -8.65 11.95 -24.66
CA THR A 230 -9.43 13.08 -24.13
C THR A 230 -8.55 14.11 -23.41
N GLY A 231 -7.30 13.77 -23.06
CA GLY A 231 -6.35 14.66 -22.37
C GLY A 231 -6.10 14.33 -20.90
N GLY A 232 -6.76 13.28 -20.36
CA GLY A 232 -6.49 12.80 -19.01
C GLY A 232 -5.14 12.09 -18.91
N LYS A 233 -4.45 12.28 -17.78
CA LYS A 233 -3.23 11.55 -17.41
C LYS A 233 -3.60 10.41 -16.46
N ILE A 234 -3.14 9.21 -16.80
CA ILE A 234 -3.36 7.99 -16.04
C ILE A 234 -2.03 7.58 -15.40
N THR A 235 -2.06 7.32 -14.10
CA THR A 235 -0.92 6.89 -13.30
C THR A 235 -1.24 5.60 -12.55
N ILE A 236 -0.21 4.90 -12.11
CA ILE A 236 -0.37 3.72 -11.24
C ILE A 236 -0.78 4.22 -9.84
N LEU A 237 -1.84 3.64 -9.28
CA LEU A 237 -2.27 3.91 -7.90
C LEU A 237 -1.74 2.82 -6.96
N LYS A 238 -1.87 1.54 -7.35
CA LYS A 238 -1.30 0.39 -6.63
C LYS A 238 -0.66 -0.55 -7.63
N HIS A 239 0.56 -0.99 -7.36
CA HIS A 239 1.27 -1.95 -8.21
C HIS A 239 0.66 -3.36 -8.19
N GLY A 240 -0.13 -3.67 -7.16
CA GLY A 240 -0.93 -4.89 -7.05
C GLY A 240 -0.21 -6.10 -6.47
N GLN A 241 1.12 -6.06 -6.38
CA GLN A 241 1.89 -7.13 -5.72
C GLN A 241 1.66 -7.10 -4.21
N GLN A 242 1.70 -8.26 -3.58
CA GLN A 242 1.74 -8.39 -2.13
C GLN A 242 3.10 -8.97 -1.76
N SER A 243 3.76 -8.37 -0.77
CA SER A 243 4.98 -8.94 -0.19
C SER A 243 4.57 -10.09 0.72
N GLU A 244 5.03 -11.28 0.41
CA GLU A 244 4.86 -12.44 1.29
C GLU A 244 6.05 -12.51 2.25
N ALA A 245 5.80 -12.94 3.49
CA ALA A 245 6.88 -13.24 4.42
C ALA A 245 7.73 -14.35 3.80
N GLY A 246 9.00 -14.04 3.54
CA GLY A 246 9.91 -15.03 3.01
C GLY A 246 10.12 -16.15 4.04
N LYS A 247 10.36 -17.37 3.59
CA LYS A 247 10.60 -18.53 4.47
C LYS A 247 11.71 -18.28 5.49
N ASN A 248 12.78 -17.62 5.07
CA ASN A 248 13.86 -17.20 5.96
C ASN A 248 13.40 -16.25 7.08
N GLN A 249 12.35 -15.46 6.85
CA GLN A 249 11.75 -14.60 7.88
C GLN A 249 10.89 -15.42 8.83
N VAL A 250 10.08 -16.35 8.29
CA VAL A 250 9.28 -17.30 9.09
C VAL A 250 10.18 -18.14 10.00
N ASN A 251 11.28 -18.68 9.47
CA ASN A 251 12.21 -19.54 10.21
C ASN A 251 13.04 -18.78 11.25
N LYS A 252 13.28 -17.47 11.03
CA LYS A 252 13.97 -16.60 12.01
C LYS A 252 13.04 -16.01 13.07
N ALA A 253 11.73 -16.02 12.84
CA ALA A 253 10.77 -15.48 13.80
C ALA A 253 10.69 -16.37 15.05
N ASP A 254 10.66 -15.75 16.23
CA ASP A 254 10.51 -16.46 17.49
C ASP A 254 9.07 -16.96 17.66
N THR A 255 8.90 -18.27 17.89
CA THR A 255 7.56 -18.88 17.99
C THR A 255 6.78 -18.30 19.16
N LYS A 256 7.42 -18.11 20.31
CA LYS A 256 6.75 -17.66 21.52
C LYS A 256 6.23 -16.23 21.35
N GLU A 257 7.03 -15.35 20.77
CA GLU A 257 6.59 -13.99 20.42
C GLU A 257 5.39 -14.02 19.48
N GLN A 258 5.47 -14.80 18.39
CA GLN A 258 4.37 -14.91 17.43
C GLN A 258 3.10 -15.47 18.05
N GLN A 259 3.19 -16.40 18.99
CA GLN A 259 2.03 -16.96 19.67
C GLN A 259 1.40 -15.99 20.67
N VAL A 260 2.20 -15.11 21.30
CA VAL A 260 1.67 -14.04 22.15
C VAL A 260 0.95 -12.97 21.32
N TYR A 261 1.51 -12.59 20.17
CA TYR A 261 0.91 -11.59 19.29
C TYR A 261 -0.25 -12.13 18.45
N ASN A 262 -0.17 -13.39 18.04
CA ASN A 262 -1.15 -14.06 17.19
C ASN A 262 -1.57 -15.41 17.82
N PRO A 263 -2.33 -15.38 18.92
CA PRO A 263 -2.69 -16.58 19.69
C PRO A 263 -3.62 -17.56 18.95
N VAL A 264 -4.17 -17.15 17.80
CA VAL A 264 -5.01 -18.00 16.96
C VAL A 264 -4.17 -18.92 16.07
N VAL A 265 -2.98 -18.49 15.69
CA VAL A 265 -2.10 -19.24 14.78
C VAL A 265 -1.11 -20.07 15.59
N ASN A 266 -1.11 -21.38 15.36
CA ASN A 266 -0.02 -22.24 15.83
C ASN A 266 1.21 -22.00 14.93
N PHE A 267 2.16 -21.21 15.43
CA PHE A 267 3.29 -20.77 14.61
C PHE A 267 4.30 -21.90 14.32
N ASP A 268 4.40 -22.90 15.19
CA ASP A 268 5.25 -24.07 14.94
C ASP A 268 4.69 -24.95 13.81
N GLN A 269 3.37 -25.16 13.81
CA GLN A 269 2.70 -25.83 12.70
C GLN A 269 2.89 -25.03 11.40
N PHE A 270 2.71 -23.72 11.44
CA PHE A 270 2.90 -22.85 10.28
C PHE A 270 4.34 -22.90 9.72
N LYS A 271 5.36 -22.94 10.59
CA LYS A 271 6.76 -23.16 10.18
C LYS A 271 6.93 -24.49 9.46
N ALA A 272 6.43 -25.58 10.05
CA ALA A 272 6.54 -26.91 9.47
C ALA A 272 5.88 -26.98 8.08
N GLU A 273 4.67 -26.44 7.91
CA GLU A 273 3.97 -26.37 6.62
C GLU A 273 4.76 -25.55 5.58
N THR A 274 5.38 -24.44 6.01
CA THR A 274 6.20 -23.58 5.14
C THR A 274 7.47 -24.30 4.63
N ASP A 275 8.08 -25.12 5.49
CA ASP A 275 9.26 -25.93 5.17
C ASP A 275 8.90 -27.15 4.30
N GLU A 276 7.77 -27.82 4.55
CA GLU A 276 7.29 -28.95 3.74
C GLU A 276 6.97 -28.53 2.29
N GLN A 277 6.31 -27.38 2.10
CA GLN A 277 6.12 -26.77 0.78
C GLN A 277 7.43 -26.45 0.04
N GLU A 278 8.58 -26.42 0.74
CA GLU A 278 9.89 -26.37 0.09
C GLU A 278 10.34 -27.71 -0.45
N ALA A 279 10.25 -28.75 0.39
CA ALA A 279 10.74 -30.07 0.05
C ALA A 279 10.01 -30.66 -1.17
N GLU A 280 8.72 -30.33 -1.33
CA GLU A 280 7.92 -30.74 -2.49
C GLU A 280 8.19 -29.93 -3.77
N ALA A 281 8.90 -28.81 -3.66
CA ALA A 281 9.20 -27.91 -4.80
C ALA A 281 10.55 -28.17 -5.47
N TRP A 282 11.27 -29.22 -5.06
CA TRP A 282 12.57 -29.66 -5.60
C TRP A 282 12.51 -31.12 -6.08
#